data_AF-A0A834MHA4-F1
#
_entry.id   AF-A0A834MHA4-F1
#
_cell.length_a   1.000
_cell.length_b   1.000
_cell.length_c   1.000
_cell.angle_alpha   90.00
_cell.angle_beta   90.00
_cell.angle_gamma   90.00
#
_symmetry.space_group_name_H-M   'P 1'
#
loop_
_entity.id
_entity.type
_entity.pdbx_description
1 polymer ?
#
loop_
_entity_poly.entity_id
_entity_poly.type
_entity_poly.pdbx_seq_one_letter_code
_entity_poly.pdbx_strand_id
1 'polypeptide(L)'
;MNEEIEKLLSNRISFLSILNQDIDTYENIFKNINNDIISLELTKQHIQELGNQPEHSALIPLCKKLYIPGKILHTGEFLTENQAHPNNYLILKTLHQTVKGIDDRINRQRQLLEKAELSVFQLEERKKLLLGGKDGDLTQDQLLEEDIESLSKEVALMPKEIKSDKGVAIKVGHFYEILEYEES
;
A
#
# COMPACT_ATOMS: atom_id res chain seq x y z
N MET A 1 -20.74 -37.65 10.05
CA MET A 1 -19.27 -37.77 9.91
C MET A 1 -18.77 -37.50 8.48
N ASN A 2 -19.18 -38.25 7.44
CA ASN A 2 -18.76 -37.93 6.06
C ASN A 2 -19.32 -36.59 5.54
N GLU A 3 -20.60 -36.29 5.78
CA GLU A 3 -21.22 -35.03 5.34
C GLU A 3 -20.60 -33.78 6.01
N GLU A 4 -20.17 -33.90 7.27
CA GLU A 4 -19.49 -32.80 7.98
C GLU A 4 -18.09 -32.55 7.42
N ILE A 5 -17.36 -33.61 7.05
CA ILE A 5 -16.04 -33.51 6.43
C ILE A 5 -16.15 -32.90 5.03
N GLU A 6 -17.14 -33.31 4.24
CA GLU A 6 -17.40 -32.74 2.90
C GLU A 6 -17.77 -31.26 2.98
N LYS A 7 -18.61 -30.88 3.95
CA LYS A 7 -18.96 -29.49 4.22
C LYS A 7 -17.74 -28.66 4.63
N LEU A 8 -16.87 -29.20 5.48
CA LEU A 8 -15.60 -28.54 5.88
C LEU A 8 -14.65 -28.35 4.70
N LEU A 9 -14.52 -29.36 3.82
CA LEU A 9 -13.68 -29.27 2.62
C LEU A 9 -14.24 -28.24 1.63
N SER A 10 -15.56 -28.21 1.43
CA SER A 10 -16.23 -27.20 0.60
C SER A 10 -15.99 -25.79 1.14
N ASN A 11 -16.15 -25.59 2.45
CA ASN A 11 -15.91 -24.30 3.11
C ASN A 11 -14.45 -23.85 2.98
N ARG A 12 -13.50 -24.78 3.08
CA ARG A 12 -12.06 -24.50 2.87
C ARG A 12 -11.79 -24.04 1.44
N ILE A 13 -12.37 -24.71 0.45
CA ILE A 13 -12.22 -24.31 -0.97
C ILE A 13 -12.82 -22.94 -1.22
N SER A 14 -14.02 -22.65 -0.71
CA SER A 14 -14.63 -21.32 -0.86
C SER A 14 -13.79 -20.24 -0.18
N PHE A 15 -13.27 -20.49 1.02
CA PHE A 15 -12.43 -19.53 1.73
C PHE A 15 -11.11 -19.26 0.98
N LEU A 16 -10.48 -20.29 0.42
CA LEU A 16 -9.29 -20.13 -0.43
C LEU A 16 -9.58 -19.29 -1.69
N SER A 17 -10.77 -19.43 -2.28
CA SER A 17 -11.16 -18.61 -3.43
C SER A 17 -11.31 -17.12 -3.07
N ILE A 18 -11.90 -16.83 -1.90
CA ILE A 18 -12.02 -15.46 -1.37
C ILE A 18 -10.64 -14.87 -1.10
N LEU A 19 -9.74 -15.62 -0.45
CA LEU A 19 -8.36 -15.16 -0.22
C LEU A 19 -7.63 -14.83 -1.52
N ASN A 20 -7.78 -15.65 -2.56
CA ASN A 20 -7.17 -15.36 -3.86
C ASN A 20 -7.74 -14.08 -4.47
N GLN A 21 -9.07 -13.90 -4.40
CA GLN A 21 -9.72 -12.68 -4.88
C GLN A 21 -9.19 -11.45 -4.12
N ASP A 22 -9.05 -11.54 -2.79
CA ASP A 22 -8.53 -10.44 -1.98
C ASP A 22 -7.08 -10.11 -2.39
N ILE A 23 -6.21 -11.12 -2.55
CA ILE A 23 -4.84 -10.93 -3.04
C ILE A 23 -4.84 -10.22 -4.40
N ASP A 24 -5.64 -10.67 -5.36
CA ASP A 24 -5.76 -10.04 -6.68
C ASP A 24 -6.23 -8.58 -6.58
N THR A 25 -7.12 -8.26 -5.64
CA THR A 25 -7.54 -6.87 -5.41
C THR A 25 -6.40 -6.00 -4.89
N TYR A 26 -5.60 -6.50 -3.96
CA TYR A 26 -4.43 -5.80 -3.45
C TYR A 26 -3.34 -5.62 -4.51
N GLU A 27 -3.09 -6.61 -5.38
CA GLU A 27 -2.19 -6.48 -6.53
C GLU A 27 -2.59 -5.32 -7.45
N ASN A 28 -3.89 -5.18 -7.72
CA ASN A 28 -4.41 -4.06 -8.50
C ASN A 28 -4.22 -2.72 -7.78
N ILE A 29 -4.45 -2.69 -6.46
CA ILE A 29 -4.21 -1.51 -5.62
C ILE A 29 -2.73 -1.12 -5.66
N PHE A 30 -1.79 -2.07 -5.55
CA PHE A 30 -0.35 -1.81 -5.67
C PHE A 30 0.02 -1.17 -6.99
N LYS A 31 -0.47 -1.75 -8.08
CA LYS A 31 -0.19 -1.22 -9.41
C LYS A 31 -0.67 0.22 -9.54
N ASN A 32 -1.85 0.53 -9.01
CA ASN A 32 -2.41 1.88 -9.03
C ASN A 32 -1.58 2.84 -8.17
N ILE A 33 -1.26 2.48 -6.93
CA ILE A 33 -0.44 3.31 -6.03
C ILE A 33 0.94 3.56 -6.63
N ASN A 34 1.59 2.54 -7.20
CA ASN A 34 2.90 2.69 -7.85
C ASN A 34 2.84 3.61 -9.06
N ASN A 35 1.83 3.49 -9.91
CA ASN A 35 1.63 4.40 -11.04
C ASN A 35 1.43 5.84 -10.57
N ASP A 36 0.68 6.04 -9.48
CA ASP A 36 0.47 7.36 -8.89
C ASP A 36 1.78 7.93 -8.34
N ILE A 37 2.59 7.15 -7.62
CA ILE A 37 3.91 7.57 -7.12
C ILE A 37 4.81 8.00 -8.27
N ILE A 38 4.90 7.20 -9.35
CA ILE A 38 5.69 7.52 -10.54
C ILE A 38 5.19 8.84 -11.16
N SER A 39 3.87 9.03 -11.27
CA SER A 39 3.29 10.25 -11.81
C SER A 39 3.61 11.49 -10.95
N LEU A 40 3.62 11.35 -9.63
CA LEU A 40 3.96 12.42 -8.69
C LEU A 40 5.46 12.75 -8.74
N GLU A 41 6.32 11.75 -8.84
CA GLU A 41 7.77 11.94 -8.99
C GLU A 41 8.12 12.65 -10.30
N LEU A 42 7.50 12.25 -11.42
CA LEU A 42 7.63 12.97 -12.70
C LEU A 42 7.11 14.41 -12.60
N THR A 43 5.97 14.60 -11.94
CA THR A 43 5.40 15.95 -11.74
C THR A 43 6.34 16.82 -10.91
N LYS A 44 6.95 16.27 -9.86
CA LYS A 44 7.96 16.97 -9.04
C LYS A 44 9.16 17.38 -9.88
N GLN A 45 9.70 16.48 -10.70
CA GLN A 45 10.83 16.77 -11.60
C GLN A 45 10.49 17.91 -12.56
N HIS A 46 9.34 17.84 -13.25
CA HIS A 46 8.92 18.90 -14.17
C HIS A 46 8.74 20.24 -13.46
N ILE A 47 8.15 20.26 -12.26
CA ILE A 47 7.97 21.51 -11.49
C ILE A 47 9.32 22.12 -11.10
N GLN A 48 10.30 21.29 -10.74
CA GLN A 48 11.66 21.74 -10.44
C GLN A 48 12.37 22.30 -11.68
N GLU A 49 12.25 21.62 -12.83
CA GLU A 49 12.80 22.08 -14.10
C GLU A 49 12.17 23.41 -14.54
N LEU A 50 10.84 23.50 -14.49
CA LEU A 50 10.09 24.72 -14.76
C LEU A 50 10.55 25.85 -13.83
N GLY A 51 10.73 25.57 -12.53
CA GLY A 51 11.22 26.53 -11.55
C GLY A 51 12.57 27.17 -11.87
N ASN A 52 13.42 26.50 -12.66
CA ASN A 52 14.73 27.02 -13.09
C ASN A 52 14.64 27.90 -14.34
N GLN A 53 13.53 27.85 -15.09
CA GLN A 53 13.34 28.54 -16.36
C GLN A 53 12.09 29.44 -16.34
N PRO A 54 12.23 30.72 -15.90
CA PRO A 54 11.12 31.65 -15.75
C PRO A 54 10.36 31.90 -17.06
N GLU A 55 11.06 31.76 -18.19
CA GLU A 55 10.51 31.88 -19.53
C GLU A 55 10.96 30.73 -20.42
N HIS A 56 10.02 30.04 -21.06
CA HIS A 56 10.32 29.02 -22.06
C HIS A 56 9.17 28.85 -23.05
N SER A 57 9.48 28.32 -24.23
CA SER A 57 8.47 27.99 -25.23
C SER A 57 8.06 26.53 -25.07
N ALA A 58 6.77 26.25 -25.07
CA ALA A 58 6.23 24.91 -24.87
C ALA A 58 5.06 24.62 -25.82
N LEU A 59 4.85 23.34 -26.10
CA LEU A 59 3.65 22.85 -26.78
C LEU A 59 2.59 22.49 -25.73
N ILE A 60 1.53 23.30 -25.66
CA ILE A 60 0.46 23.14 -24.69
C ILE A 60 -0.60 22.20 -25.28
N PRO A 61 -0.90 21.05 -24.65
CA PRO A 61 -1.92 20.13 -25.15
C PRO A 61 -3.33 20.73 -24.98
N LEU A 62 -4.10 20.75 -26.07
CA LEU A 62 -5.54 21.05 -26.04
C LEU A 62 -6.39 19.78 -25.92
N CYS A 63 -6.00 18.72 -26.63
CA CYS A 63 -6.66 17.42 -26.59
C CYS A 63 -5.67 16.30 -26.95
N LYS A 64 -6.13 15.03 -27.00
CA LYS A 64 -5.28 13.82 -27.12
C LYS A 64 -4.23 13.83 -28.26
N LYS A 65 -4.34 14.70 -29.26
CA LYS A 65 -3.41 14.81 -30.40
C LYS A 65 -3.21 16.24 -30.92
N LEU A 66 -3.66 17.25 -30.18
CA LEU A 66 -3.59 18.65 -30.62
C LEU A 66 -2.81 19.48 -29.61
N TYR A 67 -1.83 20.22 -30.10
CA TYR A 67 -0.96 21.07 -29.30
C TYR A 67 -0.91 22.47 -29.91
N ILE A 68 -0.87 23.48 -29.04
CA ILE A 68 -0.65 24.87 -29.44
C ILE A 68 0.73 25.32 -28.95
N PRO A 69 1.55 25.96 -29.80
CA PRO A 69 2.77 26.60 -29.35
C PRO A 69 2.43 27.80 -28.47
N GLY A 70 2.98 27.85 -27.27
CA GLY A 70 2.82 28.95 -26.33
C GLY A 70 4.15 29.34 -25.70
N LYS A 71 4.22 30.58 -25.19
CA LYS A 71 5.30 31.01 -24.32
C LYS A 71 4.79 30.98 -22.88
N ILE A 72 5.44 30.19 -22.04
CA ILE A 72 5.14 30.12 -20.61
C ILE A 72 5.99 31.19 -19.93
N LEU A 73 5.30 32.05 -19.17
CA LEU A 73 5.89 33.03 -18.27
C LEU A 73 5.35 32.70 -16.88
N HIS A 74 6.21 32.25 -15.96
CA HIS A 74 5.78 31.89 -14.62
C HIS A 74 6.51 32.74 -13.56
N THR A 75 5.82 33.04 -12.47
CA THR A 75 6.31 33.88 -11.36
C THR A 75 7.01 33.07 -10.25
N GLY A 76 7.30 31.79 -10.50
CA GLY A 76 7.71 30.85 -9.45
C GLY A 76 6.56 30.27 -8.62
N GLU A 77 5.31 30.59 -9.00
CA GLU A 77 4.08 30.10 -8.37
C GLU A 77 3.40 29.05 -9.24
N PHE A 78 2.80 28.06 -8.59
CA PHE A 78 2.13 26.93 -9.22
C PHE A 78 0.72 26.81 -8.69
N LEU A 79 -0.23 26.56 -9.60
CA LEU A 79 -1.61 26.31 -9.23
C LEU A 79 -1.76 24.87 -8.77
N THR A 80 -2.15 24.68 -7.51
CA THR A 80 -2.31 23.37 -6.89
C THR A 80 -3.74 23.14 -6.47
N GLU A 81 -4.28 21.95 -6.75
CA GLU A 81 -5.58 21.54 -6.23
C GLU A 81 -5.42 21.01 -4.81
N ASN A 82 -6.22 21.56 -3.89
CA ASN A 82 -6.27 21.11 -2.51
C ASN A 82 -7.64 20.50 -2.25
N GLN A 83 -7.63 19.26 -1.75
CA GLN A 83 -8.84 18.52 -1.43
C GLN A 83 -9.24 18.82 0.01
N ALA A 84 -10.36 19.51 0.21
CA ALA A 84 -10.97 19.70 1.52
C ALA A 84 -12.41 19.23 1.46
N HIS A 85 -12.64 17.96 1.79
CA HIS A 85 -13.97 17.36 1.72
C HIS A 85 -15.02 18.26 2.42
N PRO A 86 -16.09 18.68 1.71
CA PRO A 86 -16.59 18.18 0.43
C PRO A 86 -16.12 18.89 -0.85
N ASN A 87 -15.36 19.98 -0.75
CA ASN A 87 -15.02 20.85 -1.87
C ASN A 87 -13.53 20.78 -2.25
N ASN A 88 -13.24 20.87 -3.55
CA ASN A 88 -11.89 21.11 -4.02
C ASN A 88 -11.71 22.59 -4.32
N TYR A 89 -10.55 23.13 -3.97
CA TYR A 89 -10.21 24.51 -4.27
C TYR A 89 -8.78 24.60 -4.79
N LEU A 90 -8.54 25.62 -5.62
CA LEU A 90 -7.26 25.88 -6.23
C LEU A 90 -6.51 26.92 -5.42
N ILE A 91 -5.23 26.66 -5.16
CA ILE A 91 -4.35 27.54 -4.39
C ILE A 91 -3.07 27.76 -5.19
N LEU A 92 -2.64 29.02 -5.30
CA LEU A 92 -1.30 29.36 -5.75
C LEU A 92 -0.30 29.09 -4.63
N LYS A 93 0.68 28.24 -4.90
CA LYS A 93 1.76 27.90 -3.97
C LYS A 93 3.10 28.23 -4.62
N THR A 94 4.07 28.61 -3.79
CA THR A 94 5.44 28.79 -4.28
C THR A 94 6.04 27.44 -4.71
N LEU A 95 7.12 27.48 -5.50
CA LEU A 95 7.87 26.29 -5.88
C LEU A 95 8.15 25.37 -4.68
N HIS A 96 8.71 25.92 -3.60
CA HIS A 96 9.05 25.14 -2.41
C HIS A 96 7.81 24.52 -1.75
N GLN A 97 6.72 25.28 -1.60
CA GLN A 97 5.48 24.76 -1.01
C GLN A 97 4.84 23.66 -1.86
N THR A 98 4.95 23.79 -3.18
CA THR A 98 4.43 22.81 -4.14
C THR A 98 5.23 21.51 -4.09
N VAL A 99 6.56 21.61 -4.13
CA VAL A 99 7.45 20.45 -4.03
C VAL A 99 7.26 19.73 -2.69
N LYS A 100 7.21 20.47 -1.58
CA LYS A 100 6.93 19.89 -0.26
C LYS A 100 5.58 19.19 -0.22
N GLY A 101 4.53 19.79 -0.79
CA GLY A 101 3.21 19.17 -0.84
C GLY A 101 3.17 17.90 -1.69
N ILE A 102 3.98 17.81 -2.74
CA ILE A 102 4.13 16.58 -3.53
C ILE A 102 4.89 15.52 -2.73
N ASP A 103 5.97 15.89 -2.03
CA ASP A 103 6.73 14.97 -1.17
C ASP A 103 5.85 14.40 -0.05
N ASP A 104 5.04 15.23 0.59
CA ASP A 104 4.06 14.78 1.60
C ASP A 104 3.05 13.79 1.02
N ARG A 105 2.62 13.97 -0.24
CA ARG A 105 1.72 13.04 -0.93
C ARG A 105 2.41 11.72 -1.28
N ILE A 106 3.63 11.77 -1.80
CA ILE A 106 4.45 10.58 -2.10
C ILE A 106 4.65 9.76 -0.82
N ASN A 107 5.02 10.41 0.29
CA ASN A 107 5.23 9.73 1.56
C ASN A 107 3.96 9.06 2.08
N ARG A 108 2.79 9.73 1.97
CA ARG A 108 1.51 9.11 2.31
C ARG A 108 1.19 7.89 1.45
N GLN A 109 1.46 7.97 0.14
CA GLN A 109 1.25 6.83 -0.76
C GLN A 109 2.19 5.67 -0.46
N ARG A 110 3.46 5.94 -0.12
CA ARG A 110 4.41 4.91 0.33
C ARG A 110 3.97 4.23 1.63
N GLN A 111 3.46 4.99 2.60
CA GLN A 111 2.88 4.42 3.83
C GLN A 111 1.65 3.55 3.56
N LEU A 112 0.81 3.93 2.59
CA LEU A 112 -0.33 3.11 2.19
C LEU A 112 0.12 1.82 1.48
N LEU A 113 1.18 1.92 0.67
CA LEU A 113 1.80 0.78 0.00
C LEU A 113 2.36 -0.22 1.03
N GLU A 114 3.15 0.24 2.00
CA GLU A 114 3.70 -0.61 3.06
C GLU A 114 2.58 -1.33 3.85
N LYS A 115 1.50 -0.63 4.19
CA LYS A 115 0.33 -1.24 4.86
C LYS A 115 -0.35 -2.30 3.99
N ALA A 116 -0.44 -2.06 2.68
CA ALA A 116 -0.98 -3.04 1.76
C ALA A 116 -0.04 -4.26 1.64
N GLU A 117 1.29 -4.07 1.66
CA GLU A 117 2.27 -5.18 1.58
C GLU A 117 2.16 -6.10 2.78
N LEU A 118 2.07 -5.51 3.96
CA LEU A 118 1.81 -6.26 5.19
C LEU A 118 0.50 -7.03 5.14
N SER A 119 -0.55 -6.44 4.56
CA SER A 119 -1.85 -7.09 4.43
C SER A 119 -1.80 -8.29 3.48
N VAL A 120 -1.14 -8.15 2.33
CA VAL A 120 -0.96 -9.26 1.38
C VAL A 120 -0.12 -10.37 1.99
N PHE A 121 0.98 -10.02 2.66
CA PHE A 121 1.80 -11.00 3.37
C PHE A 121 0.97 -11.82 4.36
N GLN A 122 0.11 -11.17 5.15
CA GLN A 122 -0.79 -11.86 6.09
C GLN A 122 -1.78 -12.81 5.36
N LEU A 123 -2.34 -12.38 4.23
CA LEU A 123 -3.26 -13.20 3.43
C LEU A 123 -2.55 -14.42 2.82
N GLU A 124 -1.31 -14.26 2.36
CA GLU A 124 -0.49 -15.35 1.84
C GLU A 124 -0.12 -16.36 2.93
N GLU A 125 0.27 -15.90 4.11
CA GLU A 125 0.55 -16.78 5.26
C GLU A 125 -0.70 -17.57 5.68
N ARG A 126 -1.87 -16.90 5.74
CA ARG A 126 -3.15 -17.58 6.00
C ARG A 126 -3.45 -18.65 4.94
N LYS A 127 -3.19 -18.36 3.67
CA LYS A 127 -3.34 -19.32 2.57
C LYS A 127 -2.40 -20.52 2.72
N LYS A 128 -1.13 -20.30 3.11
CA LYS A 128 -0.16 -21.38 3.37
C LYS A 128 -0.61 -22.30 4.52
N LEU A 129 -1.06 -21.73 5.63
CA LEU A 129 -1.61 -22.48 6.77
C LEU A 129 -2.80 -23.33 6.33
N LEU A 130 -3.71 -22.75 5.56
CA LEU A 130 -4.90 -23.43 5.07
C LEU A 130 -4.60 -24.47 4.02
N LEU A 131 -3.50 -24.40 3.26
CA LEU A 131 -3.10 -25.46 2.32
C LEU A 131 -2.41 -26.64 3.02
N GLY A 132 -2.08 -26.51 4.31
CA GLY A 132 -1.45 -27.56 5.10
C GLY A 132 0.06 -27.60 4.88
N GLY A 133 0.72 -26.45 4.97
CA GLY A 133 2.18 -26.35 4.89
C GLY A 133 2.87 -27.39 5.77
N LYS A 134 3.72 -28.21 5.15
CA LYS A 134 4.77 -28.92 5.89
C LYS A 134 5.63 -27.85 6.55
N ASP A 135 5.87 -27.95 7.85
CA ASP A 135 6.75 -27.08 8.68
C ASP A 135 8.24 -27.10 8.23
N GLY A 136 8.54 -27.07 6.92
CA GLY A 136 9.86 -27.41 6.37
C GLY A 136 10.56 -26.37 5.50
N ASP A 137 9.88 -25.40 4.89
CA ASP A 137 10.49 -24.43 3.98
C ASP A 137 10.19 -22.99 4.39
N LEU A 138 10.62 -22.61 5.60
CA LEU A 138 10.93 -21.21 5.90
C LEU A 138 12.33 -20.95 5.36
N THR A 139 12.46 -20.78 4.03
CA THR A 139 13.67 -20.19 3.47
C THR A 139 13.77 -18.76 3.97
N GLN A 140 14.68 -18.60 4.90
CA GLN A 140 15.07 -17.43 5.67
C GLN A 140 15.80 -16.37 4.83
N ASP A 141 15.52 -16.29 3.53
CA ASP A 141 16.29 -15.44 2.62
C ASP A 141 15.40 -14.37 1.99
N GLN A 142 15.79 -13.13 2.30
CA GLN A 142 15.40 -11.88 1.65
C GLN A 142 14.03 -11.34 2.06
N LEU A 143 14.01 -10.49 3.10
CA LEU A 143 13.32 -9.19 3.09
C LEU A 143 13.70 -8.38 4.35
N LEU A 144 14.50 -7.33 4.12
CA LEU A 144 14.67 -6.09 4.91
C LEU A 144 15.30 -6.21 6.31
N GLU A 145 16.62 -6.30 6.34
CA GLU A 145 17.47 -5.86 7.45
C GLU A 145 17.44 -4.32 7.51
N GLU A 146 16.94 -3.77 8.62
CA GLU A 146 17.77 -2.98 9.56
C GLU A 146 16.96 -2.43 10.76
N ASP A 147 15.62 -2.41 10.71
CA ASP A 147 14.79 -1.91 11.83
C ASP A 147 13.87 -2.96 12.52
N ILE A 148 13.83 -4.21 12.04
CA ILE A 148 12.93 -5.29 12.53
C ILE A 148 13.61 -6.27 13.50
N GLU A 149 14.92 -6.16 13.72
CA GLU A 149 15.72 -7.18 14.41
C GLU A 149 15.43 -7.33 15.92
N SER A 150 14.91 -6.30 16.58
CA SER A 150 14.62 -6.34 18.02
C SER A 150 13.25 -6.95 18.33
N LEU A 151 12.23 -6.66 17.52
CA LEU A 151 10.87 -7.20 17.67
C LEU A 151 10.76 -8.66 17.16
N SER A 152 11.49 -9.01 16.10
CA SER A 152 11.40 -10.34 15.49
C SER A 152 11.99 -11.46 16.37
N LYS A 153 13.04 -11.19 17.16
CA LYS A 153 13.67 -12.19 18.05
C LYS A 153 12.78 -12.57 19.24
N GLU A 154 12.07 -11.61 19.83
CA GLU A 154 11.14 -11.89 20.93
C GLU A 154 9.91 -12.67 20.42
N VAL A 155 9.32 -12.25 19.29
CA VAL A 155 8.15 -12.94 18.73
C VAL A 155 8.50 -14.32 18.16
N ALA A 156 9.72 -14.54 17.68
CA ALA A 156 10.19 -15.86 17.24
C ALA A 156 10.13 -16.92 18.37
N LEU A 157 10.43 -16.52 19.61
CA LEU A 157 10.45 -17.40 20.79
C LEU A 157 9.07 -17.58 21.45
N MET A 158 8.07 -16.81 21.05
CA MET A 158 6.72 -16.89 21.63
C MET A 158 5.91 -18.09 21.06
N PRO A 159 5.02 -18.69 21.88
CA PRO A 159 4.27 -19.90 21.54
C PRO A 159 3.24 -19.67 20.42
N LYS A 160 3.00 -20.68 19.55
CA LYS A 160 2.11 -20.57 18.38
C LYS A 160 0.70 -20.03 18.69
N GLU A 161 0.20 -20.28 19.91
CA GLU A 161 -1.04 -19.74 20.43
C GLU A 161 -0.86 -19.26 21.88
N ILE A 162 -1.49 -18.15 22.25
CA ILE A 162 -1.65 -17.70 23.64
C ILE A 162 -3.14 -17.64 23.91
N LYS A 163 -3.61 -18.49 24.82
CA LYS A 163 -5.02 -18.57 25.22
C LYS A 163 -5.25 -17.70 26.46
N SER A 164 -6.30 -16.89 26.41
CA SER A 164 -6.82 -16.10 27.53
C SER A 164 -8.30 -16.39 27.70
N ASP A 165 -8.85 -16.14 28.89
CA ASP A 165 -10.28 -16.26 29.17
C ASP A 165 -11.14 -15.34 28.29
N LYS A 166 -10.53 -14.30 27.70
CA LYS A 166 -11.18 -13.30 26.82
C LYS A 166 -10.95 -13.52 25.32
N GLY A 167 -10.09 -14.46 24.93
CA GLY A 167 -9.72 -14.61 23.52
C GLY A 167 -8.48 -15.48 23.27
N VAL A 168 -8.12 -15.63 22.01
CA VAL A 168 -6.95 -16.38 21.58
C VAL A 168 -6.08 -15.50 20.70
N ALA A 169 -4.80 -15.36 21.06
CA ALA A 169 -3.81 -14.77 20.18
C ALA A 169 -3.14 -15.88 19.36
N ILE A 170 -3.23 -15.82 18.04
CA ILE A 170 -2.63 -16.79 17.11
C ILE A 170 -1.44 -16.14 16.41
N LYS A 171 -0.31 -16.84 16.38
CA LYS A 171 0.88 -16.36 15.68
C LYS A 171 0.69 -16.47 14.16
N VAL A 172 0.78 -15.33 13.47
CA VAL A 172 0.74 -15.20 12.01
C VAL A 172 2.05 -14.53 11.57
N GLY A 173 3.01 -15.34 11.08
CA GLY A 173 4.36 -14.87 10.78
C GLY A 173 5.10 -14.32 12.01
N HIS A 174 5.48 -13.03 11.97
CA HIS A 174 6.14 -12.30 13.05
C HIS A 174 5.18 -11.53 13.97
N PHE A 175 3.87 -11.76 13.87
CA PHE A 175 2.85 -11.04 14.65
C PHE A 175 1.87 -12.00 15.33
N TYR A 176 1.13 -11.49 16.32
CA TYR A 176 -0.02 -12.16 16.91
C TYR A 176 -1.31 -11.48 16.46
N GLU A 177 -2.24 -12.27 15.94
CA GLU A 177 -3.61 -11.85 15.71
C GLU A 177 -4.45 -12.21 16.93
N ILE A 178 -5.11 -11.22 17.54
CA ILE A 178 -5.97 -11.42 18.72
C ILE A 178 -7.40 -11.65 18.24
N LEU A 179 -7.95 -12.81 18.57
CA LEU A 179 -9.35 -13.16 18.40
C LEU A 179 -10.05 -13.05 19.75
N GLU A 180 -10.82 -11.99 19.96
CA GLU A 180 -11.64 -11.83 21.17
C GLU A 180 -12.94 -12.61 21.02
N TYR A 181 -13.37 -13.30 22.09
CA TYR A 181 -14.69 -13.91 22.12
C TYR A 181 -15.71 -12.83 22.47
N GLU A 182 -16.74 -12.63 21.64
CA GLU A 182 -17.87 -11.78 22.01
C GLU A 182 -18.54 -12.36 23.27
N GLU A 183 -18.57 -11.58 24.36
CA GLU A 183 -19.31 -11.93 25.58
C GLU A 183 -20.79 -12.10 25.19
N SER A 184 -21.28 -13.35 25.29
CA SER A 184 -22.69 -13.70 25.06
C SER A 184 -23.52 -13.46 26.32
#